data_AF-A0A537ECA3-F1
#
_entry.id   AF-A0A537ECA3-F1
#
_cell.length_a   1.000
_cell.length_b   1.000
_cell.length_c   1.000
_cell.angle_alpha   90.00
_cell.angle_beta   90.00
_cell.angle_gamma   90.00
#
_symmetry.space_group_name_H-M   'P 1'
#
loop_
_entity.id
_entity.type
_entity.pdbx_description
1 polymer ?
#
loop_
_entity_poly.entity_id
_entity_poly.type
_entity_poly.pdbx_seq_one_letter_code
_entity_poly.pdbx_strand_id
1 'polypeptide(L)'
;MEAVYFGSTGPSNNIVTLYVRNVGTAPFTVASVYENSTLYQISQSPIPVNQVQSIQIFLSGQTWARGDLQTIRVATIRGTTVTATWVS
;
A
#
# COMPACT_ATOMS: atom_id res chain seq x y z
N MET A 1 0.16 12.80 8.61
CA MET A 1 1.51 12.57 8.05
C MET A 1 1.81 11.08 8.09
N GLU A 2 1.11 10.30 7.31
CA GLU A 2 1.12 8.85 7.29
C GLU A 2 2.48 8.34 6.77
N ALA A 3 3.01 7.28 7.36
CA ALA A 3 4.26 6.64 6.90
C ALA A 3 3.94 5.27 6.29
N VAL A 4 4.50 4.97 5.11
CA VAL A 4 4.27 3.73 4.38
C VAL A 4 5.61 3.04 4.09
N TYR A 5 5.70 1.74 4.36
CA TYR A 5 6.86 0.89 4.03
C TYR A 5 6.42 -0.27 3.13
N PHE A 6 7.33 -0.80 2.30
CA PHE A 6 7.02 -1.79 1.26
C PHE A 6 7.94 -3.00 1.30
N GLY A 7 7.41 -4.17 0.95
CA GLY A 7 8.19 -5.36 0.66
C GLY A 7 7.45 -6.28 -0.32
N SER A 8 8.19 -6.99 -1.17
CA SER A 8 7.65 -8.08 -1.99
C SER A 8 7.70 -9.39 -1.21
N THR A 9 6.64 -10.18 -1.29
CA THR A 9 6.59 -11.53 -0.73
C THR A 9 5.91 -12.48 -1.72
N GLY A 10 6.14 -13.78 -1.59
CA GLY A 10 5.44 -14.80 -2.38
C GLY A 10 6.30 -15.54 -3.42
N PRO A 11 5.84 -16.72 -3.89
CA PRO A 11 6.64 -17.64 -4.71
C PRO A 11 6.93 -17.14 -6.13
N SER A 12 6.20 -16.13 -6.61
CA SER A 12 6.32 -15.57 -7.97
C SER A 12 6.52 -14.05 -7.99
N ASN A 13 6.93 -13.43 -6.88
CA ASN A 13 7.05 -11.96 -6.73
C ASN A 13 5.78 -11.19 -7.18
N ASN A 14 4.61 -11.77 -6.96
CA ASN A 14 3.30 -11.24 -7.35
C ASN A 14 2.44 -10.79 -6.16
N ILE A 15 3.00 -10.79 -4.95
CA ILE A 15 2.34 -10.24 -3.76
C ILE A 15 3.19 -9.08 -3.24
N VAL A 16 2.55 -7.93 -3.07
CA VAL A 16 3.17 -6.74 -2.48
C VAL A 16 2.53 -6.53 -1.12
N THR A 17 3.37 -6.43 -0.09
CA THR A 17 2.94 -6.12 1.28
C THR A 17 3.31 -4.67 1.60
N LEU A 18 2.28 -3.86 1.86
CA LEU A 18 2.41 -2.48 2.31
C LEU A 18 2.19 -2.43 3.82
N TYR A 19 2.99 -1.65 4.53
CA TYR A 19 2.78 -1.33 5.95
C TYR A 19 2.41 0.13 6.07
N VAL A 20 1.19 0.42 6.53
CA VAL A 20 0.67 1.77 6.67
C VAL A 20 0.56 2.13 8.14
N ARG A 21 1.21 3.22 8.56
CA ARG A 21 1.15 3.75 9.94
C ARG A 21 0.23 4.95 10.04
N ASN A 22 -0.67 4.92 11.02
CA ASN A 22 -1.43 6.09 11.42
C ASN A 22 -0.66 6.91 12.47
N VAL A 23 -0.19 8.09 12.10
CA VAL A 23 0.41 9.08 13.02
C VAL A 23 -0.43 10.36 13.13
N GLY A 24 -1.67 10.32 12.64
CA GLY A 24 -2.64 11.40 12.81
C GLY A 24 -3.33 11.34 14.17
N THR A 25 -4.40 12.11 14.32
CA THR A 25 -5.17 12.22 15.57
C THR A 25 -6.50 11.45 15.54
N ALA A 26 -6.86 10.84 14.40
CA ALA A 26 -8.09 10.08 14.25
C ALA A 26 -7.85 8.78 13.44
N PRO A 27 -8.63 7.72 13.69
CA PRO A 27 -8.61 6.53 12.84
C PRO A 27 -8.94 6.88 11.38
N PHE A 28 -8.34 6.15 10.43
CA PHE A 28 -8.66 6.27 9.01
C PHE A 28 -8.72 4.89 8.34
N THR A 29 -9.38 4.83 7.20
CA THR A 29 -9.50 3.61 6.39
C THR A 29 -8.85 3.84 5.04
N VAL A 30 -8.04 2.89 4.60
CA VAL A 30 -7.53 2.83 3.23
C VAL A 30 -8.65 2.33 2.33
N ALA A 31 -8.97 3.09 1.28
CA ALA A 31 -9.98 2.72 0.30
C ALA A 31 -9.35 1.90 -0.84
N SER A 32 -8.19 2.36 -1.32
CA SER A 32 -7.52 1.73 -2.44
C SER A 32 -6.01 1.95 -2.42
N VAL A 33 -5.32 1.09 -3.15
CA VAL A 33 -3.91 1.21 -3.48
C VAL A 33 -3.79 1.23 -4.99
N TYR A 34 -2.99 2.14 -5.52
CA TYR A 34 -2.56 2.12 -6.91
C TYR A 34 -1.12 1.64 -6.94
N GLU A 35 -0.82 0.67 -7.78
CA GLU A 35 0.54 0.27 -8.14
C GLU A 35 0.69 0.52 -9.65
N ASN A 36 1.68 1.32 -10.05
CA ASN A 36 1.92 1.73 -11.44
C ASN A 36 0.66 2.14 -12.23
N SER A 37 -0.27 2.81 -11.55
CA SER A 37 -1.61 3.22 -12.05
C SER A 37 -2.69 2.13 -12.08
N THR A 38 -2.35 0.87 -11.83
CA THR A 38 -3.30 -0.23 -11.62
C THR A 38 -3.96 -0.11 -10.25
N LEU A 39 -5.30 -0.18 -10.21
CA LEU A 39 -6.11 0.02 -9.01
C LEU A 39 -6.40 -1.30 -8.28
N TYR A 40 -6.12 -1.32 -6.98
CA TYR A 40 -6.47 -2.39 -6.05
C TYR A 40 -7.43 -1.85 -4.98
N GLN A 41 -8.64 -2.40 -4.94
CA GLN A 41 -9.61 -2.07 -3.90
C GLN A 41 -9.20 -2.74 -2.59
N ILE A 42 -9.19 -1.99 -1.50
CA ILE A 42 -8.83 -2.51 -0.18
C ILE A 42 -10.08 -2.56 0.68
N SER A 43 -10.33 -3.73 1.27
CA SER A 43 -11.34 -3.91 2.31
C SER A 43 -10.64 -4.29 3.60
N GLN A 44 -10.58 -3.34 4.54
CA GLN A 44 -9.97 -3.54 5.85
C GLN A 44 -10.66 -2.68 6.92
N SER A 45 -10.45 -3.04 8.19
CA SER A 45 -10.85 -2.20 9.32
C SER A 45 -10.08 -0.87 9.35
N PRO A 46 -10.65 0.20 9.93
CA PRO A 46 -9.93 1.44 10.16
C PRO A 46 -8.64 1.21 10.97
N ILE A 47 -7.55 1.85 10.57
CA ILE A 47 -6.26 1.82 11.26
C ILE A 47 -6.34 2.79 12.45
N PRO A 48 -6.28 2.30 13.71
CA PRO A 48 -6.29 3.17 14.89
C PRO A 48 -5.06 4.08 14.94
N VAL A 49 -5.15 5.17 15.70
CA VAL A 49 -4.02 6.09 15.91
C VAL A 49 -2.83 5.34 16.54
N ASN A 50 -1.62 5.67 16.10
CA ASN A 50 -0.35 5.05 16.51
C ASN A 50 -0.21 3.56 16.22
N GLN A 51 -1.07 3.00 15.37
CA GLN A 51 -0.96 1.62 14.90
C GLN A 51 -0.36 1.54 13.49
N VAL A 52 0.21 0.38 13.18
CA VAL A 52 0.67 -0.03 11.85
C VAL A 52 -0.21 -1.18 11.39
N GLN A 53 -0.69 -1.13 10.15
CA GLN A 53 -1.46 -2.21 9.53
C GLN A 53 -0.75 -2.67 8.25
N SER A 54 -0.69 -3.98 8.04
CA SER A 54 -0.26 -4.55 6.77
C SER A 54 -1.44 -4.68 5.79
N ILE A 55 -1.15 -4.42 4.52
CA ILE A 55 -2.05 -4.54 3.38
C ILE A 55 -1.34 -5.39 2.34
N GLN A 56 -2.00 -6.44 1.86
CA GLN A 56 -1.48 -7.24 0.76
C GLN A 56 -2.27 -6.95 -0.50
N ILE A 57 -1.56 -6.68 -1.59
CA ILE A 57 -2.14 -6.64 -2.93
C ILE A 57 -1.56 -7.79 -3.75
N PHE A 58 -2.43 -8.45 -4.51
CA PHE A 58 -2.06 -9.52 -5.44
C PHE A 58 -1.98 -8.90 -6.83
N LEU A 59 -0.78 -8.85 -7.39
CA LEU A 59 -0.55 -8.26 -8.70
C LEU A 59 -1.27 -9.07 -9.77
N SER A 60 -1.96 -8.37 -10.67
CA SER A 60 -2.74 -8.96 -11.77
C SER A 60 -2.03 -8.70 -13.09
N GLY A 61 -1.50 -9.75 -13.72
CA GLY A 61 -0.84 -9.65 -15.03
C GLY A 61 0.58 -9.04 -15.00
N GLN A 62 1.18 -8.91 -13.81
CA GLN A 62 2.55 -8.43 -13.64
C GLN A 62 3.22 -9.08 -12.43
N THR A 63 4.55 -9.05 -12.41
CA THR A 63 5.40 -9.48 -11.31
C THR A 63 6.49 -8.46 -11.10
N TRP A 64 6.92 -8.23 -9.86
CA TRP A 64 8.08 -7.38 -9.61
C TRP A 64 9.37 -8.14 -9.93
N ALA A 65 10.19 -7.58 -10.82
CA ALA A 65 11.55 -8.04 -11.02
C ALA A 65 12.53 -7.16 -10.23
N ARG A 66 13.69 -7.71 -9.88
CA ARG A 66 14.71 -6.98 -9.13
C ARG A 66 15.19 -5.76 -9.94
N GLY A 67 15.19 -4.59 -9.32
CA GLY A 67 15.60 -3.32 -9.93
C GLY A 67 14.47 -2.53 -10.58
N ASP A 68 13.25 -3.07 -10.66
CA ASP A 68 12.11 -2.34 -11.23
C ASP A 68 11.68 -1.20 -10.29
N LEU A 69 11.46 -0.02 -10.86
CA LEU A 69 10.90 1.11 -10.13
C LEU A 69 9.36 1.01 -10.11
N GLN A 70 8.81 0.99 -8.91
CA GLN A 70 7.39 0.88 -8.63
C GLN A 70 6.87 2.20 -8.09
N THR A 71 5.77 2.71 -8.63
CA THR A 71 5.06 3.86 -8.06
C THR A 71 3.83 3.37 -7.33
N ILE A 72 3.76 3.65 -6.04
CA ILE A 72 2.68 3.18 -5.17
C ILE A 72 1.96 4.38 -4.57
N ARG A 73 0.64 4.41 -4.70
CA ARG A 73 -0.21 5.44 -4.11
C ARG A 73 -1.29 4.82 -3.26
N VAL A 74 -1.31 5.15 -1.97
CA VAL A 74 -2.35 4.74 -1.03
C VAL A 74 -3.39 5.85 -0.95
N ALA A 75 -4.66 5.54 -1.17
CA ALA A 75 -5.77 6.47 -1.07
C ALA A 75 -6.68 6.09 0.10
N THR A 76 -7.03 7.07 0.93
CA THR A 76 -7.97 6.89 2.06
C THR A 76 -9.39 7.27 1.66
N ILE A 77 -10.39 6.77 2.39
CA ILE A 77 -11.81 7.13 2.15
C ILE A 77 -12.05 8.64 2.28
N ARG A 78 -11.19 9.35 3.02
CA ARG A 78 -11.28 10.81 3.22
C ARG A 78 -10.70 11.64 2.07
N GLY A 79 -10.19 11.00 1.02
CA GLY A 79 -9.60 11.67 -0.13
C GLY A 79 -8.12 12.02 0.01
N THR A 80 -7.50 11.76 1.17
CA THR A 80 -6.03 11.89 1.33
C THR A 80 -5.34 10.80 0.53
N THR A 81 -4.28 11.16 -0.19
CA THR A 81 -3.40 10.22 -0.88
C THR A 81 -1.96 10.38 -0.43
N VAL A 82 -1.24 9.26 -0.35
CA VAL A 82 0.21 9.21 -0.09
C VAL A 82 0.84 8.46 -1.24
N THR A 83 1.84 9.08 -1.88
CA THR A 83 2.57 8.46 -3.01
C THR A 83 4.01 8.23 -2.59
N ALA A 84 4.54 7.05 -2.94
CA ALA A 84 5.92 6.68 -2.73
C ALA A 84 6.43 5.88 -3.94
N THR A 85 7.74 5.91 -4.14
CA THR A 85 8.43 5.05 -5.10
C THR A 85 9.22 3.98 -4.35
N TRP A 86 9.32 2.80 -4.95
CA TRP A 86 10.05 1.65 -4.42
C TRP A 86 10.86 0.99 -5.52
N VAL A 87 12.02 0.43 -5.20
CA VAL A 87 12.81 -0.39 -6.13
C VAL A 87 12.85 -1.80 -5.59
N SER A 88 12.38 -2.77 -6.37
CA SER A 88 12.30 -4.20 -5.98
C SER A 88 13.63 -4.94 -5.98
#